data_AF-A0A7X9DKW3-F1
#
_entry.id   AF-A0A7X9DKW3-F1
#
_cell.length_a   1.000
_cell.length_b   1.000
_cell.length_c   1.000
_cell.angle_alpha   90.00
_cell.angle_beta   90.00
_cell.angle_gamma   90.00
#
_symmetry.space_group_name_H-M   'P 1'
#
loop_
_entity.id
_entity.type
_entity.pdbx_description
1 polymer ?
#
loop_
_entity_poly.entity_id
_entity_poly.type
_entity_poly.pdbx_seq_one_letter_code
_entity_poly.pdbx_strand_id
1 'polypeptide(L)'
;MNSFLMLKNSKGFTLVELLLVVALMAISFGVTSDILVTLMRSFNKTTVITEIEQQAGVVSQMIEKEIRNAAVVTNPGGDANIIQFEDTLGNIARYHFQVYNSIGTLYRYPYPTVPDMDTLARRRTYAITGNPGLTAGLVGGVNVTCSGPCFTVNVGRPSVVQVNFVFSQAQANPNSSYSGRIEIHNTIVVRNTY
;
A
#
# COMPACT_ATOMS: atom_id res chain seq x y z
N MET A 1 -28.42 -54.25 46.60
CA MET A 1 -28.22 -52.79 46.39
C MET A 1 -26.76 -52.52 46.70
N ASN A 2 -25.89 -52.64 45.70
CA ASN A 2 -24.45 -52.70 45.92
C ASN A 2 -23.87 -51.29 46.01
N SER A 3 -23.36 -50.98 47.19
CA SER A 3 -22.64 -49.74 47.52
C SER A 3 -21.36 -49.67 46.70
N PHE A 4 -21.31 -48.71 45.77
CA PHE A 4 -20.11 -48.35 45.02
C PHE A 4 -19.21 -47.53 45.94
N LEU A 5 -18.29 -48.21 46.62
CA LEU A 5 -17.25 -47.59 47.45
C LEU A 5 -16.36 -46.69 46.60
N MET A 6 -16.61 -45.39 46.69
CA MET A 6 -15.76 -44.34 46.13
C MET A 6 -14.51 -44.21 47.01
N LEU A 7 -13.42 -44.91 46.63
CA LEU A 7 -12.10 -44.74 47.24
C LEU A 7 -11.56 -43.35 46.88
N LYS A 8 -11.89 -42.34 47.71
CA LYS A 8 -11.36 -40.98 47.59
C LYS A 8 -9.91 -40.96 48.11
N ASN A 9 -8.97 -41.28 47.23
CA ASN A 9 -7.55 -41.26 47.52
C ASN A 9 -7.09 -39.79 47.72
N SER A 10 -7.02 -39.37 48.98
CA SER A 10 -6.72 -37.98 49.38
C SER A 10 -5.24 -37.82 49.70
N LYS A 11 -4.36 -38.20 48.77
CA LYS A 11 -2.92 -37.97 48.94
C LYS A 11 -2.64 -36.51 48.56
N GLY A 12 -2.28 -35.70 49.56
CA GLY A 12 -1.84 -34.33 49.35
C GLY A 12 -0.57 -34.28 48.48
N PHE A 13 -0.39 -33.17 47.78
CA PHE A 13 0.81 -32.92 46.98
C PHE A 13 2.05 -32.83 47.86
N THR A 14 3.15 -33.45 47.40
CA THR A 14 4.46 -33.23 48.03
C THR A 14 5.01 -31.86 47.60
N LEU A 15 5.86 -31.25 48.44
CA LEU A 15 6.47 -29.95 48.14
C LEU A 15 7.30 -29.99 46.84
N VAL A 16 7.98 -31.10 46.59
CA VAL A 16 8.77 -31.32 45.36
C VAL A 16 7.88 -31.35 44.12
N GLU A 17 6.72 -32.00 44.19
CA GLU A 17 5.76 -32.10 43.08
C GLU A 17 5.15 -30.74 42.74
N LEU A 18 4.80 -29.93 43.75
CA LEU A 18 4.36 -28.55 43.55
C LEU A 18 5.44 -27.70 42.87
N LEU A 19 6.70 -27.81 43.32
CA LEU A 19 7.81 -27.06 42.73
C LEU A 19 8.03 -27.43 41.26
N LEU A 20 7.92 -28.71 40.93
CA LEU A 20 8.05 -29.22 39.58
C LEU A 20 6.92 -28.67 38.68
N VAL A 21 5.67 -28.66 39.16
CA VAL A 21 4.53 -28.09 38.41
C VAL A 21 4.73 -26.59 38.15
N VAL A 22 5.16 -25.82 39.15
CA VAL A 22 5.42 -24.37 38.97
C VAL A 22 6.56 -24.13 37.99
N ALA A 23 7.63 -24.94 38.04
CA ALA A 23 8.74 -24.85 37.08
C ALA A 23 8.28 -25.15 35.65
N LEU A 24 7.46 -26.19 35.46
CA LEU A 24 6.89 -26.53 34.15
C LEU A 24 5.93 -25.44 33.64
N MET A 25 5.12 -24.84 34.54
CA MET A 25 4.24 -23.72 34.20
C MET A 25 5.04 -22.49 33.77
N ALA A 26 6.13 -22.16 34.47
CA ALA A 26 6.97 -21.02 34.11
C ALA A 26 7.55 -21.17 32.69
N ILE A 27 8.02 -22.36 32.34
CA ILE A 27 8.50 -22.68 30.99
C ILE A 27 7.35 -22.56 29.98
N SER A 28 6.18 -23.14 30.27
CA SER A 28 5.02 -23.10 29.38
C SER A 28 4.54 -21.67 29.12
N PHE A 29 4.54 -20.79 30.13
CA PHE A 29 4.16 -19.38 29.97
C PHE A 29 5.21 -18.61 29.16
N GLY A 30 6.49 -18.89 29.36
CA GLY A 30 7.56 -18.32 28.55
C GLY A 30 7.36 -18.60 27.06
N VAL A 31 7.11 -19.86 26.71
CA VAL A 31 6.86 -20.28 25.31
C VAL A 31 5.57 -19.66 24.77
N THR A 32 4.49 -19.68 25.54
CA THR A 32 3.20 -19.12 25.10
C THR A 32 3.29 -17.62 24.82
N SER A 33 4.03 -16.88 25.65
CA SER A 33 4.22 -15.44 25.46
C SER A 33 4.97 -15.13 24.17
N ASP A 34 6.02 -15.90 23.86
CA ASP A 34 6.80 -15.71 22.63
C ASP A 34 5.96 -15.99 21.37
N ILE A 35 5.15 -17.05 21.42
CA ILE A 35 4.21 -17.38 20.35
C ILE A 35 3.22 -16.22 20.14
N LEU A 36 2.63 -15.69 21.21
CA LEU A 36 1.67 -14.60 21.11
C LEU A 36 2.28 -13.34 20.47
N VAL A 37 3.47 -12.94 20.91
CA VAL A 37 4.18 -11.79 20.34
C VAL A 37 4.49 -12.00 18.86
N THR A 38 4.91 -13.21 18.49
CA THR A 38 5.18 -13.57 17.10
C THR A 38 3.92 -13.51 16.24
N LEU A 39 2.79 -14.01 16.74
CA LEU A 39 1.50 -13.94 16.05
C LEU A 39 1.05 -12.48 15.84
N MET A 40 1.17 -11.63 16.86
CA MET A 40 0.83 -10.21 16.74
C MET A 40 1.68 -9.51 15.68
N ARG A 41 3.00 -9.77 15.64
CA ARG A 41 3.88 -9.23 14.59
C ARG A 41 3.49 -9.75 13.20
N SER A 42 3.17 -11.04 13.08
CA SER A 42 2.77 -11.65 11.81
C SER A 42 1.44 -11.10 11.29
N PHE A 43 0.46 -10.91 12.18
CA PHE A 43 -0.84 -10.32 11.84
C PHE A 43 -0.67 -8.89 11.32
N ASN A 44 0.08 -8.06 12.05
CA ASN A 44 0.36 -6.68 11.63
C ASN A 44 1.07 -6.62 10.28
N LYS A 45 2.05 -7.51 10.05
CA LYS A 45 2.74 -7.62 8.76
C LYS A 45 1.77 -7.91 7.61
N THR A 46 0.87 -8.87 7.81
CA THR A 46 -0.09 -9.29 6.79
C THR A 46 -1.05 -8.15 6.46
N THR A 47 -1.63 -7.50 7.47
CA THR A 47 -2.56 -6.37 7.29
C THR A 47 -1.92 -5.23 6.50
N VAL A 48 -0.68 -4.85 6.84
CA VAL A 48 0.04 -3.78 6.14
C VAL A 48 0.32 -4.15 4.68
N ILE A 49 0.76 -5.38 4.40
CA ILE A 49 1.00 -5.82 3.01
C ILE A 49 -0.30 -5.78 2.21
N THR A 50 -1.39 -6.33 2.75
CA THR A 50 -2.68 -6.40 2.06
C THR A 50 -3.23 -5.02 1.74
N GLU A 51 -3.10 -4.06 2.65
CA GLU A 51 -3.52 -2.67 2.39
C GLU A 51 -2.69 -2.04 1.25
N ILE A 52 -1.38 -2.25 1.26
CA ILE A 52 -0.49 -1.77 0.19
C ILE A 52 -0.88 -2.43 -1.14
N GLU A 53 -1.10 -3.74 -1.19
CA GLU A 53 -1.52 -4.48 -2.39
C GLU A 53 -2.85 -3.97 -2.94
N GLN A 54 -3.84 -3.75 -2.08
CA GLN A 54 -5.15 -3.27 -2.49
C GLN A 54 -5.06 -1.87 -3.12
N GLN A 55 -4.34 -0.95 -2.48
CA GLN A 55 -4.18 0.41 -2.99
C GLN A 55 -3.35 0.44 -4.28
N ALA A 56 -2.25 -0.31 -4.31
CA ALA A 56 -1.40 -0.51 -5.48
C ALA A 56 -2.20 -1.06 -6.67
N GLY A 57 -3.06 -2.07 -6.42
CA GLY A 57 -3.93 -2.67 -7.43
C GLY A 57 -4.95 -1.69 -8.00
N VAL A 58 -5.63 -0.90 -7.15
CA VAL A 58 -6.58 0.12 -7.60
C VAL A 58 -5.89 1.18 -8.47
N VAL A 59 -4.74 1.70 -8.03
CA VAL A 59 -3.97 2.71 -8.78
C VAL A 59 -3.50 2.16 -10.12
N SER A 60 -2.95 0.94 -10.15
CA SER A 60 -2.51 0.29 -11.39
C SER A 60 -3.66 0.14 -12.39
N GLN A 61 -4.81 -0.35 -11.93
CA GLN A 61 -5.98 -0.54 -12.79
C GLN A 61 -6.52 0.79 -13.35
N MET A 62 -6.53 1.84 -12.54
CA MET A 62 -6.95 3.18 -12.99
C MET A 62 -6.02 3.70 -14.09
N ILE A 63 -4.70 3.66 -13.86
CA ILE A 63 -3.70 4.15 -14.82
C ILE A 63 -3.72 3.30 -16.10
N GLU A 64 -3.77 1.98 -15.98
CA GLU A 64 -3.86 1.07 -17.12
C GLU A 64 -5.10 1.32 -17.99
N LYS A 65 -6.26 1.54 -17.35
CA LYS A 65 -7.50 1.86 -18.06
C LYS A 65 -7.35 3.16 -18.85
N GLU A 66 -6.74 4.18 -18.25
CA GLU A 66 -6.59 5.49 -18.91
C GLU A 66 -5.56 5.46 -20.04
N ILE A 67 -4.43 4.77 -19.86
CA ILE A 67 -3.43 4.58 -20.93
C ILE A 67 -4.05 3.79 -22.10
N ARG A 68 -4.81 2.73 -21.81
CA ARG A 68 -5.42 1.90 -22.87
C ARG A 68 -6.48 2.65 -23.66
N ASN A 69 -7.18 3.59 -23.04
CA ASN A 69 -8.22 4.39 -23.68
C ASN A 69 -7.68 5.69 -24.30
N ALA A 70 -6.44 6.07 -24.02
CA ALA A 70 -5.83 7.25 -24.60
C ALA A 70 -5.69 7.11 -26.13
N ALA A 71 -6.00 8.20 -26.84
CA ALA A 71 -5.62 8.44 -28.22
C ALA A 71 -4.19 8.99 -28.30
N VAL A 72 -3.83 9.89 -27.38
CA VAL A 72 -2.51 10.52 -27.34
C VAL A 72 -1.97 10.45 -25.91
N VAL A 73 -0.68 10.15 -25.80
CA VAL A 73 0.04 10.16 -24.53
C VAL A 73 1.25 11.09 -24.65
N THR A 74 1.39 12.00 -23.70
CA THR A 74 2.50 12.97 -23.67
C THR A 74 3.02 13.15 -22.24
N ASN A 75 4.29 13.54 -22.14
CA ASN A 75 4.87 14.07 -20.90
C ASN A 75 4.98 15.59 -21.05
N PRO A 76 4.08 16.37 -20.42
CA PRO A 76 4.16 17.83 -20.49
C PRO A 76 5.54 18.33 -20.04
N GLY A 77 6.22 19.07 -20.90
CA GLY A 77 7.56 19.60 -20.61
C GLY A 77 8.67 18.55 -20.47
N GLY A 78 8.41 17.28 -20.83
CA GLY A 78 9.39 16.19 -20.68
C GLY A 78 9.62 15.73 -19.24
N ASP A 79 8.77 16.15 -18.28
CA ASP A 79 8.89 15.75 -16.88
C ASP A 79 8.49 14.28 -16.69
N ALA A 80 9.38 13.47 -16.14
CA ALA A 80 9.15 12.05 -15.86
C ALA A 80 8.16 11.80 -14.71
N ASN A 81 7.78 12.85 -13.96
CA ASN A 81 6.80 12.79 -12.89
C ASN A 81 5.37 13.13 -13.36
N ILE A 82 5.23 13.63 -14.60
CA ILE A 82 3.95 14.05 -15.15
C ILE A 82 3.67 13.27 -16.42
N ILE A 83 2.49 12.66 -16.48
CA ILE A 83 1.99 12.05 -17.71
C ILE A 83 0.59 12.57 -17.99
N GLN A 84 0.31 12.78 -19.27
CA GLN A 84 -0.96 13.25 -19.77
C GLN A 84 -1.51 12.30 -20.81
N PHE A 85 -2.77 11.94 -20.64
CA PHE A 85 -3.56 11.09 -21.51
C PHE A 85 -4.68 11.93 -22.12
N GLU A 86 -4.81 11.88 -23.43
CA GLU A 86 -5.93 12.48 -24.15
C GLU A 86 -6.72 11.36 -24.83
N ASP A 87 -8.02 11.27 -24.53
CA ASP A 87 -8.95 10.35 -25.19
C ASP A 87 -9.35 10.87 -26.59
N THR A 88 -9.90 9.99 -27.42
CA THR A 88 -10.52 10.25 -28.73
C THR A 88 -11.54 11.40 -28.73
N LEU A 89 -12.17 11.66 -27.59
CA LEU A 89 -13.13 12.74 -27.40
C LEU A 89 -12.47 14.08 -26.99
N GLY A 90 -11.14 14.15 -26.90
CA GLY A 90 -10.38 15.31 -26.43
C GLY A 90 -10.38 15.47 -24.91
N ASN A 91 -10.86 14.48 -24.15
CA ASN A 91 -10.80 14.50 -22.69
C ASN A 91 -9.39 14.25 -22.21
N ILE A 92 -8.88 15.13 -21.35
CA ILE A 92 -7.52 15.03 -20.82
C ILE A 92 -7.54 14.57 -19.37
N ALA A 93 -6.80 13.49 -19.08
CA ALA A 93 -6.45 13.06 -17.74
C ALA A 93 -4.94 13.23 -17.52
N ARG A 94 -4.55 13.85 -16.42
CA ARG A 94 -3.14 14.04 -16.06
C ARG A 94 -2.85 13.36 -14.73
N TYR A 95 -1.71 12.70 -14.65
CA TYR A 95 -1.13 12.21 -13.42
C TYR A 95 0.13 12.99 -13.09
N HIS A 96 0.30 13.31 -11.82
CA HIS A 96 1.49 14.01 -11.32
C HIS A 96 1.94 13.32 -10.03
N PHE A 97 3.17 12.84 -10.03
CA PHE A 97 3.85 12.40 -8.82
C PHE A 97 4.51 13.61 -8.14
N GLN A 98 4.18 13.85 -6.88
CA GLN A 98 4.79 14.91 -6.08
C GLN A 98 5.13 14.43 -4.68
N VAL A 99 6.27 14.86 -4.17
CA VAL A 99 6.69 14.60 -2.78
C VAL A 99 6.37 15.82 -1.92
N TYR A 100 5.64 15.61 -0.83
CA TYR A 100 5.35 16.62 0.19
C TYR A 100 5.71 16.08 1.57
N ASN A 101 6.55 16.80 2.33
CA ASN A 101 7.02 16.36 3.65
C ASN A 101 7.56 14.91 3.68
N SER A 102 8.33 14.53 2.67
CA SER A 102 8.88 13.17 2.48
C SER A 102 7.86 12.06 2.20
N ILE A 103 6.60 12.42 1.91
CA ILE A 103 5.56 11.50 1.44
C ILE A 103 5.32 11.78 -0.04
N GLY A 104 5.69 10.82 -0.89
CA GLY A 104 5.34 10.83 -2.29
C GLY A 104 3.88 10.44 -2.50
N THR A 105 3.19 11.29 -3.23
CA THR A 105 1.74 11.21 -3.47
C THR A 105 1.52 11.29 -4.97
N LEU A 106 0.63 10.42 -5.47
CA LEU A 106 0.20 10.44 -6.84
C LEU A 106 -1.13 11.16 -6.93
N TYR A 107 -1.16 12.20 -7.75
CA TYR A 107 -2.35 13.03 -7.99
C TYR A 107 -2.91 12.75 -9.37
N ARG A 108 -4.24 12.70 -9.46
CA ARG A 108 -4.99 12.62 -10.71
C ARG A 108 -5.81 13.90 -10.94
N TYR A 109 -5.74 14.44 -12.15
CA TYR A 109 -6.44 15.64 -12.58
C TYR A 109 -7.44 15.25 -13.71
N PRO A 110 -8.76 15.34 -13.48
CA PRO A 110 -9.77 14.78 -14.40
C PRO A 110 -10.16 15.63 -15.62
N TYR A 111 -9.64 16.85 -15.82
CA TYR A 111 -10.15 17.76 -16.85
C TYR A 111 -9.07 18.73 -17.36
N PRO A 112 -9.24 19.34 -18.54
CA PRO A 112 -8.20 20.12 -19.22
C PRO A 112 -8.08 21.49 -18.56
N THR A 113 -7.40 21.59 -17.42
CA THR A 113 -7.15 22.91 -16.85
C THR A 113 -5.85 23.45 -17.38
N VAL A 114 -6.02 24.42 -18.28
CA VAL A 114 -5.31 25.70 -18.39
C VAL A 114 -3.77 25.62 -18.36
N PRO A 115 -3.04 26.30 -19.26
CA PRO A 115 -1.57 26.24 -19.31
C PRO A 115 -0.84 26.64 -18.02
N ASP A 116 -1.54 27.25 -17.06
CA ASP A 116 -0.95 27.71 -15.80
C ASP A 116 -1.43 26.88 -14.60
N MET A 117 -0.46 26.26 -13.93
CA MET A 117 -0.55 25.68 -12.60
C MET A 117 -0.64 26.79 -11.53
N ASP A 118 -1.59 27.72 -11.68
CA ASP A 118 -1.92 28.67 -10.63
C ASP A 118 -2.83 28.00 -9.58
N THR A 119 -2.61 28.41 -8.34
CA THR A 119 -3.14 28.05 -7.02
C THR A 119 -4.60 27.54 -6.91
N LEU A 120 -5.44 27.72 -7.93
CA LEU A 120 -6.83 27.26 -7.98
C LEU A 120 -7.03 25.87 -8.61
N ALA A 121 -6.12 25.40 -9.48
CA ALA A 121 -6.18 24.03 -10.03
C ALA A 121 -5.90 22.95 -8.96
N ARG A 122 -5.22 23.33 -7.86
CA ARG A 122 -5.05 22.51 -6.65
C ARG A 122 -6.36 22.16 -5.93
N ARG A 123 -7.50 22.80 -6.28
CA ARG A 123 -8.79 22.53 -5.63
C ARG A 123 -9.55 21.32 -6.22
N ARG A 124 -9.10 20.77 -7.36
CA ARG A 124 -9.73 19.60 -8.02
C ARG A 124 -8.74 18.45 -8.26
N THR A 125 -7.64 18.43 -7.51
CA THR A 125 -6.73 17.30 -7.42
C THR A 125 -7.31 16.23 -6.52
N TYR A 126 -7.41 15.03 -7.05
CA TYR A 126 -7.67 13.85 -6.24
C TYR A 126 -6.35 13.15 -6.05
N ALA A 127 -5.85 13.14 -4.82
CA ALA A 127 -4.79 12.20 -4.53
C ALA A 127 -5.39 10.81 -4.52
N ILE A 128 -4.73 9.92 -5.24
CA ILE A 128 -5.10 8.52 -5.31
C ILE A 128 -4.21 7.67 -4.39
N THR A 129 -3.21 8.31 -3.76
CA THR A 129 -2.37 7.77 -2.69
C THR A 129 -2.10 8.85 -1.64
N GLY A 130 -1.33 8.54 -0.57
CA GLY A 130 -0.85 9.54 0.39
C GLY A 130 -1.70 9.74 1.65
N ASN A 131 -1.01 9.93 2.78
CA ASN A 131 -1.55 9.91 4.15
C ASN A 131 -2.66 10.97 4.39
N PRO A 132 -3.84 10.60 4.96
CA PRO A 132 -4.94 11.53 5.28
C PRO A 132 -4.57 12.72 6.17
N GLY A 133 -3.42 12.71 6.86
CA GLY A 133 -3.02 13.72 7.84
C GLY A 133 -2.49 15.07 7.30
N LEU A 134 -2.17 15.22 6.01
CA LEU A 134 -1.50 16.44 5.50
C LEU A 134 -2.31 17.29 4.52
N THR A 135 -3.37 16.76 3.94
CA THR A 135 -4.36 17.55 3.19
C THR A 135 -5.75 16.92 3.36
N ALA A 136 -6.71 17.71 3.83
CA ALA A 136 -8.09 17.28 4.04
C ALA A 136 -8.68 16.75 2.72
N GLY A 137 -8.85 15.42 2.61
CA GLY A 137 -9.42 14.75 1.43
C GLY A 137 -8.59 13.62 0.81
N LEU A 138 -7.43 13.26 1.38
CA LEU A 138 -6.60 12.16 0.86
C LEU A 138 -7.16 10.79 1.27
N VAL A 139 -7.29 9.90 0.29
CA VAL A 139 -7.63 8.48 0.46
C VAL A 139 -6.36 7.68 0.17
N GLY A 140 -5.55 7.36 1.19
CA GLY A 140 -4.39 6.50 0.97
C GLY A 140 -3.43 6.35 2.15
N GLY A 141 -3.44 5.21 2.83
CA GLY A 141 -2.44 4.86 3.85
C GLY A 141 -1.02 4.60 3.31
N VAL A 142 -0.78 4.84 2.01
CA VAL A 142 0.39 4.37 1.27
C VAL A 142 1.14 5.53 0.60
N ASN A 143 2.45 5.56 0.82
CA ASN A 143 3.45 6.42 0.21
C ASN A 143 3.94 5.81 -1.10
N VAL A 144 4.00 6.62 -2.14
CA VAL A 144 4.53 6.22 -3.45
C VAL A 144 5.92 6.79 -3.60
N THR A 145 6.84 6.01 -4.13
CA THR A 145 8.14 6.46 -4.61
C THR A 145 8.36 5.84 -5.99
N CYS A 146 9.41 6.25 -6.70
CA CYS A 146 9.74 5.70 -8.01
C CYS A 146 11.19 5.19 -7.96
N SER A 147 11.44 3.97 -8.44
CA SER A 147 12.80 3.40 -8.53
C SER A 147 13.61 3.93 -9.72
N GLY A 148 13.06 4.92 -10.43
CA GLY A 148 13.58 5.58 -11.63
C GLY A 148 12.57 6.65 -12.08
N PRO A 149 12.49 7.00 -13.38
CA PRO A 149 11.42 7.84 -13.89
C PRO A 149 10.05 7.18 -13.61
N CYS A 150 9.15 7.88 -12.92
CA CYS A 150 7.81 7.38 -12.59
C CYS A 150 7.03 7.00 -13.85
N PHE A 151 7.21 7.80 -14.91
CA PHE A 151 6.64 7.59 -16.22
C PHE A 151 7.72 7.68 -17.29
N THR A 152 7.74 6.70 -18.19
CA THR A 152 8.54 6.75 -19.43
C THR A 152 7.61 6.51 -20.61
N VAL A 153 7.54 7.48 -21.53
CA VAL A 153 6.71 7.37 -22.74
C VAL A 153 7.63 7.14 -23.92
N ASN A 154 7.48 6.01 -24.59
CA ASN A 154 8.08 5.74 -25.88
C ASN A 154 7.05 6.08 -26.97
N VAL A 155 7.23 7.24 -27.57
CA VAL A 155 6.38 7.72 -28.67
C VAL A 155 6.71 6.94 -29.93
N GLY A 156 5.79 6.07 -30.33
CA GLY A 156 5.89 5.19 -31.49
C GLY A 156 4.51 4.81 -32.01
N ARG A 157 4.46 3.95 -33.03
CA ARG A 157 3.24 3.31 -33.53
C ARG A 157 3.37 1.79 -33.35
N PRO A 158 2.87 1.22 -32.23
CA PRO A 158 2.09 1.87 -31.18
C PRO A 158 2.95 2.61 -30.13
N SER A 159 2.33 3.55 -29.41
CA SER A 159 2.95 4.23 -28.29
C SER A 159 2.93 3.34 -27.05
N VAL A 160 4.01 3.38 -26.27
CA VAL A 160 4.18 2.53 -25.08
C VAL A 160 4.51 3.39 -23.87
N VAL A 161 3.84 3.12 -22.76
CA VAL A 161 4.05 3.80 -21.48
C VAL A 161 4.59 2.79 -20.48
N GLN A 162 5.71 3.11 -19.84
CA GLN A 162 6.23 2.38 -18.70
C GLN A 162 5.95 3.17 -17.42
N VAL A 163 5.43 2.47 -16.41
CA VAL A 163 5.19 3.02 -15.07
C VAL A 163 6.07 2.29 -14.07
N ASN A 164 6.76 3.05 -13.21
CA ASN A 164 7.68 2.53 -12.20
C ASN A 164 7.30 3.10 -10.84
N PHE A 165 6.42 2.41 -10.12
CA PHE A 165 5.98 2.84 -8.80
C PHE A 165 6.43 1.88 -7.72
N VAL A 166 6.71 2.43 -6.56
CA VAL A 166 7.07 1.72 -5.36
C VAL A 166 6.16 2.21 -4.26
N PHE A 167 5.21 1.36 -3.87
CA PHE A 167 4.25 1.61 -2.82
C PHE A 167 4.84 1.15 -1.49
N SER A 168 4.71 1.98 -0.46
CA SER A 168 5.21 1.73 0.90
C SER A 168 4.26 2.33 1.91
N GLN A 169 4.32 1.94 3.17
CA GLN A 169 3.45 2.52 4.20
C GLN A 169 3.72 4.03 4.38
N ALA A 170 2.68 4.88 4.39
CA ALA A 170 2.83 6.34 4.46
C ALA A 170 3.16 6.91 5.84
N GLN A 171 3.07 6.08 6.88
CA GLN A 171 3.31 6.50 8.25
C GLN A 171 4.09 5.40 8.99
N ALA A 172 5.38 5.67 9.20
CA ALA A 172 6.15 4.96 10.21
C ALA A 172 5.70 5.49 11.57
N ASN A 173 4.85 4.76 12.28
CA ASN A 173 4.87 4.88 13.73
C ASN A 173 6.32 4.57 14.15
N PRO A 174 7.02 5.41 14.94
CA PRO A 174 8.41 5.13 15.35
C PRO A 174 8.56 3.78 16.09
N ASN A 175 7.45 3.18 16.51
CA ASN A 175 7.38 1.84 17.12
C ASN A 175 6.93 0.72 16.15
N SER A 176 6.77 1.00 14.86
CA SER A 176 6.39 -0.02 13.87
C SER A 176 7.59 -0.91 13.56
N SER A 177 7.56 -2.14 14.07
CA SER A 177 8.59 -3.16 13.79
C SER A 177 8.53 -3.74 12.36
N TYR A 178 7.67 -3.19 11.51
CA TYR A 178 7.42 -3.68 10.16
C TYR A 178 7.14 -2.54 9.20
N SER A 179 7.78 -2.58 8.02
CA SER A 179 7.49 -1.73 6.87
C SER A 179 7.33 -2.65 5.64
N GLY A 180 6.22 -2.47 4.92
CA GLY A 180 5.95 -3.18 3.67
C GLY A 180 6.31 -2.31 2.46
N ARG A 181 6.78 -2.96 1.39
CA ARG A 181 7.08 -2.31 0.10
C ARG A 181 6.65 -3.22 -1.04
N ILE A 182 6.01 -2.64 -2.04
CA ILE A 182 5.56 -3.31 -3.26
C ILE A 182 5.99 -2.48 -4.46
N GLU A 183 6.54 -3.12 -5.47
CA GLU A 183 7.00 -2.46 -6.69
C GLU A 183 6.09 -2.86 -7.85
N ILE A 184 5.70 -1.88 -8.66
CA ILE A 184 4.98 -2.05 -9.91
C ILE A 184 5.85 -1.53 -11.04
N HIS A 185 6.14 -2.43 -11.98
CA HIS A 185 6.86 -2.16 -13.22
C HIS A 185 6.00 -2.64 -14.38
N ASN A 186 5.08 -1.78 -14.83
CA ASN A 186 4.15 -2.15 -15.90
C ASN A 186 4.51 -1.42 -17.19
N THR A 187 4.51 -2.17 -18.30
CA THR A 187 4.63 -1.64 -19.65
C THR A 187 3.30 -1.80 -20.36
N ILE A 188 2.71 -0.69 -20.78
CA ILE A 188 1.33 -0.62 -21.27
C ILE A 188 1.34 -0.01 -22.66
N VAL A 189 0.69 -0.69 -23.61
CA VAL A 189 0.57 -0.23 -25.01
C VAL A 189 -0.72 0.54 -25.20
N VAL A 190 -0.63 1.70 -25.84
CA VAL A 190 -1.77 2.58 -26.15
C VAL A 190 -2.52 2.05 -27.36
N ARG A 191 -3.81 1.72 -27.20
CA ARG A 191 -4.58 0.99 -28.24
C ARG A 191 -4.93 1.82 -29.46
N ASN A 192 -5.08 3.12 -29.32
CA ASN A 192 -5.56 3.98 -30.40
C ASN A 192 -4.42 4.60 -31.23
N THR A 193 -3.20 4.05 -31.13
CA THR A 193 -1.99 4.59 -31.79
C THR A 193 -1.44 3.72 -32.92
N TYR A 194 -2.18 2.68 -33.32
CA TYR A 194 -1.91 1.88 -34.52
C TYR A 194 -2.36 2.60 -35.78
#